data_AF-A0A0F8D5Q9-F1
#
_entry.id   AF-A0A0F8D5Q9-F1
#
_cell.length_a   1.000
_cell.length_b   1.000
_cell.length_c   1.000
_cell.angle_alpha   90.00
_cell.angle_beta   90.00
_cell.angle_gamma   90.00
#
_symmetry.space_group_name_H-M   'P 1'
#
loop_
_entity.id
_entity.type
_entity.pdbx_description
1 polymer ?
#
loop_
_entity_poly.entity_id
_entity_poly.type
_entity_poly.pdbx_seq_one_letter_code
_entity_poly.pdbx_strand_id
1 'polypeptide(L)'
;MGRVAVGGARPHARGGATRPRRRDRRGPYARRARNRPPTRREVPRALRDRGRRDLLGHRFGRGRTVPIVGSTEELAAITEPGTKRKYLDLVDRESTWRNETPARSLLRVASYRPVERLSDIRAPTLLLAGTDDAIVDSDAVVSAADRLSRGTVVTMPADHFSPFGEDFEPAIGHQLSFLRDALE
;
A
#
# COMPACT_ATOMS: atom_id res chain seq x y z
N MET A 1 10.42 63.78 37.50
CA MET A 1 10.46 62.34 37.16
C MET A 1 10.02 62.22 35.71
N GLY A 2 10.84 61.65 34.82
CA GLY A 2 10.55 61.53 33.37
C GLY A 2 11.29 62.54 32.48
N ARG A 3 12.44 62.14 31.96
CA ARG A 3 13.34 62.89 31.08
C ARG A 3 13.53 62.08 29.79
N VAL A 4 13.84 62.80 28.71
CA VAL A 4 14.58 62.38 27.50
C VAL A 4 13.78 62.18 26.21
N ALA A 5 14.35 62.82 25.20
CA ALA A 5 13.94 63.13 23.86
C ALA A 5 14.64 62.21 22.83
N VAL A 6 13.99 62.09 21.67
CA VAL A 6 14.52 62.18 20.29
C VAL A 6 15.74 61.33 19.88
N GLY A 7 15.54 60.56 18.79
CA GLY A 7 16.48 60.63 17.66
C GLY A 7 16.95 59.32 17.04
N GLY A 8 16.54 59.08 15.79
CA GLY A 8 17.52 58.99 14.70
C GLY A 8 18.04 57.62 14.25
N ALA A 9 17.72 57.32 12.98
CA ALA A 9 18.58 56.72 11.95
C ALA A 9 18.97 55.22 12.01
N ARG A 10 18.64 54.55 10.89
CA ARG A 10 19.19 53.26 10.45
C ARG A 10 20.65 53.42 9.99
N PRO A 11 21.41 52.30 9.99
CA PRO A 11 22.20 51.99 8.80
C PRO A 11 22.07 50.54 8.34
N HIS A 12 22.26 50.35 7.03
CA HIS A 12 22.37 49.09 6.31
C HIS A 12 23.54 48.21 6.81
N ALA A 13 23.33 46.90 6.91
CA ALA A 13 24.40 45.91 6.93
C ALA A 13 24.01 44.63 6.16
N ARG A 14 24.63 44.49 4.98
CA ARG A 14 25.20 43.31 4.29
C ARG A 14 24.59 41.93 4.49
N GLY A 15 24.34 41.29 3.35
CA GLY A 15 23.76 39.96 3.22
C GLY A 15 24.65 38.80 3.69
N GLY A 16 23.96 37.75 4.10
CA GLY A 16 24.47 36.39 4.20
C GLY A 16 23.42 35.46 3.60
N ALA A 17 23.73 34.86 2.45
CA ALA A 17 22.89 33.85 1.82
C ALA A 17 22.94 32.56 2.66
N THR A 18 21.87 32.29 3.41
CA THR A 18 21.68 31.01 4.10
C THR A 18 21.11 29.99 3.12
N ARG A 19 21.93 29.02 2.70
CA ARG A 19 21.48 27.82 1.97
C ARG A 19 20.43 27.08 2.81
N PRO A 20 19.27 26.68 2.26
CA PRO A 20 18.34 25.85 2.99
C PRO A 20 18.92 24.44 3.17
N ARG A 21 19.07 24.03 4.44
CA ARG A 21 19.48 22.67 4.83
C ARG A 21 18.41 21.68 4.37
N ARG A 22 18.84 20.59 3.71
CA ARG A 22 18.00 19.42 3.42
C ARG A 22 17.35 18.95 4.73
N ARG A 23 16.01 19.00 4.78
CA ARG A 23 15.22 18.57 5.93
C ARG A 23 15.19 17.04 5.94
N ASP A 24 15.82 16.46 6.95
CA ASP A 24 15.74 15.04 7.29
C ASP A 24 14.26 14.72 7.65
N ARG A 25 13.57 13.97 6.77
CA ARG A 25 12.19 13.52 6.97
C ARG A 25 12.21 12.16 7.65
N ARG A 26 12.50 12.14 8.95
CA ARG A 26 12.17 10.99 9.82
C ARG A 26 11.05 11.42 10.75
N GLY A 27 9.82 11.03 10.43
CA GLY A 27 8.64 11.24 11.26
C GLY A 27 8.68 10.39 12.54
N PRO A 28 7.86 10.72 13.56
CA PRO A 28 8.01 10.22 14.93
C PRO A 28 7.49 8.78 15.17
N TYR A 29 7.13 8.03 14.13
CA TYR A 29 6.54 6.69 14.26
C TYR A 29 7.57 5.58 13.98
N ALA A 30 8.69 5.60 14.70
CA ALA A 30 9.67 4.51 14.67
C ALA A 30 9.48 3.59 15.88
N ARG A 31 8.42 2.75 15.86
CA ARG A 31 8.36 1.58 16.75
C ARG A 31 8.88 0.36 16.00
N ARG A 32 10.05 -0.10 16.45
CA ARG A 32 10.80 -1.23 15.92
C ARG A 32 10.16 -2.54 16.40
N ALA A 33 9.29 -3.14 15.59
CA ALA A 33 8.95 -4.55 15.72
C ALA A 33 9.90 -5.37 14.85
N ARG A 34 10.71 -6.24 15.47
CA ARG A 34 11.57 -7.19 14.75
C ARG A 34 10.68 -8.29 14.16
N ASN A 35 10.18 -8.08 12.95
CA ASN A 35 9.57 -9.16 12.18
C ASN A 35 10.54 -9.63 11.09
N ARG A 36 10.75 -10.95 11.10
CA ARG A 36 11.54 -11.70 10.13
C ARG A 36 10.94 -11.44 8.73
N PRO A 37 11.75 -11.26 7.67
CA PRO A 37 11.22 -10.98 6.34
C PRO A 37 10.22 -12.08 5.93
N PRO A 38 9.07 -11.73 5.32
CA PRO A 38 8.07 -12.73 4.97
C PRO A 38 8.69 -13.72 3.98
N THR A 39 8.73 -14.98 4.40
CA THR A 39 9.04 -16.10 3.51
C THR A 39 8.02 -16.07 2.38
N ARG A 40 8.51 -16.30 1.15
CA ARG A 40 7.73 -16.41 -0.10
C ARG A 40 6.40 -17.11 0.21
N ARG A 41 5.26 -16.40 0.20
CA ARG A 41 3.93 -17.03 0.35
C ARG A 41 3.75 -17.99 -0.82
N GLU A 42 4.07 -19.26 -0.58
CA GLU A 42 3.96 -20.29 -1.60
C GLU A 42 2.49 -20.55 -1.83
N VAL A 43 2.02 -20.35 -3.06
CA VAL A 43 0.68 -20.78 -3.43
C VAL A 43 0.54 -22.28 -3.12
N PRO A 44 -0.41 -22.69 -2.25
CA PRO A 44 -0.58 -24.08 -1.84
C PRO A 44 -0.67 -25.01 -3.05
N ARG A 45 -0.09 -26.22 -2.95
CA ARG A 45 -0.10 -27.21 -4.04
C ARG A 45 -1.52 -27.46 -4.56
N ALA A 46 -2.49 -27.58 -3.65
CA ALA A 46 -3.90 -27.73 -3.99
C ALA A 46 -4.44 -26.60 -4.89
N LEU A 47 -4.03 -25.36 -4.64
CA LEU A 47 -4.47 -24.19 -5.41
C LEU A 47 -3.85 -24.20 -6.81
N ARG A 48 -2.58 -24.60 -6.92
CA ARG A 48 -1.90 -24.80 -8.21
C ARG A 48 -2.56 -25.90 -9.03
N ASP A 49 -2.88 -27.03 -8.40
CA ASP A 49 -3.52 -28.16 -9.07
C ASP A 49 -4.92 -27.80 -9.55
N ARG A 50 -5.69 -27.07 -8.74
CA ARG A 50 -7.00 -26.55 -9.13
C ARG A 50 -6.88 -25.58 -10.30
N GLY A 51 -5.91 -24.67 -10.26
CA GLY A 51 -5.63 -23.75 -11.36
C GLY A 51 -5.23 -24.44 -12.66
N ARG A 52 -4.42 -25.50 -12.60
CA ARG A 52 -4.04 -26.30 -13.78
C ARG A 52 -5.23 -27.03 -14.37
N ARG A 53 -6.06 -27.66 -13.51
CA ARG A 53 -7.30 -28.32 -13.95
C ARG A 53 -8.26 -27.34 -14.61
N ASP A 54 -8.40 -26.12 -14.07
CA ASP A 54 -9.19 -25.06 -14.68
C ASP A 54 -8.62 -24.63 -16.04
N LEU A 55 -7.31 -24.38 -16.12
CA LEU A 55 -6.65 -23.93 -17.35
C LEU A 55 -6.90 -24.91 -18.51
N LEU A 56 -6.82 -26.22 -18.26
CA LEU A 56 -7.08 -27.25 -19.26
C LEU A 56 -8.58 -27.46 -19.52
N GLY A 57 -9.41 -27.47 -18.47
CA GLY A 57 -10.83 -27.82 -18.55
C GLY A 57 -11.73 -26.71 -19.08
N HIS A 58 -11.38 -25.43 -18.89
CA HIS A 58 -12.28 -24.32 -19.22
C HIS A 58 -12.64 -24.26 -20.72
N ARG A 59 -11.70 -24.62 -21.61
CA ARG A 59 -11.93 -24.66 -23.06
C ARG A 59 -12.94 -25.73 -23.49
N PHE A 60 -13.26 -26.67 -22.60
CA PHE A 60 -14.21 -27.76 -22.82
C PHE A 60 -15.43 -27.64 -21.90
N GLY A 61 -15.75 -26.42 -21.41
CA GLY A 61 -16.89 -26.18 -20.52
C GLY A 61 -16.73 -26.73 -19.09
N ARG A 62 -15.54 -27.20 -18.72
CA ARG A 62 -15.24 -27.75 -17.38
C ARG A 62 -14.41 -26.78 -16.52
N GLY A 63 -14.72 -25.49 -16.63
CA GLY A 63 -14.09 -24.45 -15.83
C GLY A 63 -14.25 -24.70 -14.33
N ARG A 64 -13.26 -24.27 -13.55
CA ARG A 64 -13.24 -24.43 -12.09
C ARG A 64 -12.93 -23.08 -11.44
N THR A 65 -13.76 -22.71 -10.49
CA THR A 65 -13.56 -21.55 -9.63
C THR A 65 -12.96 -21.97 -8.29
N VAL A 66 -12.46 -20.97 -7.56
CA VAL A 66 -12.12 -20.98 -6.14
C VAL A 66 -12.62 -19.67 -5.51
N PRO A 67 -12.90 -19.62 -4.21
CA PRO A 67 -13.24 -18.37 -3.54
C PRO A 67 -12.11 -17.34 -3.61
N ILE A 68 -12.47 -16.06 -3.69
CA ILE A 68 -11.52 -14.96 -3.58
C ILE A 68 -11.07 -14.85 -2.12
N VAL A 69 -12.02 -14.88 -1.18
CA VAL A 69 -11.74 -14.84 0.26
C VAL A 69 -12.36 -16.04 0.96
N GLY A 70 -11.65 -16.63 1.92
CA GLY A 70 -12.10 -17.81 2.66
C GLY A 70 -11.58 -17.84 4.10
N SER A 71 -12.00 -18.85 4.85
CA SER A 71 -11.40 -19.16 6.16
C SER A 71 -10.00 -19.76 5.99
N THR A 72 -9.28 -19.92 7.09
CA THR A 72 -7.92 -20.48 7.13
C THR A 72 -7.81 -21.91 6.60
N GLU A 73 -8.92 -22.66 6.63
CA GLU A 73 -9.02 -24.06 6.18
C GLU A 73 -9.52 -24.18 4.73
N GLU A 74 -10.11 -23.11 4.18
CA GLU A 74 -10.68 -23.09 2.83
C GLU A 74 -9.59 -22.92 1.77
N LEU A 75 -9.77 -23.57 0.62
CA LEU A 75 -8.93 -23.33 -0.55
C LEU A 75 -9.37 -22.05 -1.27
N ALA A 76 -8.96 -20.89 -0.76
CA ALA A 76 -9.27 -19.56 -1.31
C ALA A 76 -7.99 -18.79 -1.72
N ALA A 77 -8.17 -17.67 -2.43
CA ALA A 77 -7.05 -16.81 -2.79
C ALA A 77 -6.50 -16.01 -1.57
N ILE A 78 -7.39 -15.59 -0.66
CA ILE A 78 -7.06 -14.89 0.58
C ILE A 78 -7.68 -15.67 1.74
N THR A 79 -6.85 -16.13 2.67
CA THR A 79 -7.26 -16.97 3.82
C THR A 79 -6.75 -16.40 5.15
N GLU A 80 -6.31 -15.14 5.15
CA GLU A 80 -5.76 -14.50 6.36
C GLU A 80 -6.89 -14.35 7.42
N PRO A 81 -6.65 -14.68 8.70
CA PRO A 81 -7.66 -14.60 9.74
C PRO A 81 -8.36 -13.23 9.81
N GLY A 82 -9.68 -13.25 9.96
CA GLY A 82 -10.50 -12.03 10.07
C GLY A 82 -10.77 -11.29 8.75
N THR A 83 -10.10 -11.66 7.65
CA THR A 83 -10.22 -10.93 6.37
C THR A 83 -11.49 -11.26 5.59
N LYS A 84 -12.03 -12.48 5.72
CA LYS A 84 -13.28 -12.90 5.07
C LYS A 84 -14.44 -11.96 5.35
N ARG A 85 -14.66 -11.63 6.63
CA ARG A 85 -15.73 -10.71 7.02
C ARG A 85 -15.48 -9.30 6.49
N LYS A 86 -14.29 -8.74 6.74
CA LYS A 86 -13.92 -7.39 6.28
C LYS A 86 -14.10 -7.23 4.77
N TYR A 87 -13.67 -8.22 3.98
CA TYR A 87 -13.85 -8.19 2.52
C TYR A 87 -15.33 -8.23 2.11
N LEU A 88 -16.12 -9.12 2.71
CA LEU A 88 -17.54 -9.26 2.37
C LEU A 88 -18.37 -8.05 2.82
N ASP A 89 -17.97 -7.36 3.89
CA ASP A 89 -18.60 -6.12 4.35
C ASP A 89 -18.41 -4.96 3.35
N LEU A 90 -17.42 -5.03 2.45
CA LEU A 90 -17.24 -4.08 1.34
C LEU A 90 -18.16 -4.35 0.15
N VAL A 91 -18.77 -5.52 0.08
CA VAL A 91 -19.65 -5.89 -1.03
C VAL A 91 -21.04 -5.35 -0.77
N ASP A 92 -21.51 -4.50 -1.67
CA ASP A 92 -22.87 -3.96 -1.62
C ASP A 92 -23.92 -5.09 -1.59
N ARG A 93 -24.99 -4.91 -0.81
CA ARG A 93 -26.03 -5.93 -0.62
C ARG A 93 -26.83 -6.23 -1.89
N GLU A 94 -26.92 -5.28 -2.81
CA GLU A 94 -27.61 -5.40 -4.09
C GLU A 94 -26.68 -5.93 -5.19
N SER A 95 -25.42 -6.19 -4.87
CA SER A 95 -24.43 -6.67 -5.83
C SER A 95 -24.72 -8.10 -6.31
N THR A 96 -24.59 -8.31 -7.62
CA THR A 96 -24.59 -9.65 -8.22
C THR A 96 -23.24 -10.37 -8.10
N TRP A 97 -22.26 -9.74 -7.42
CA TRP A 97 -20.93 -10.31 -7.24
C TRP A 97 -20.98 -11.62 -6.48
N ARG A 98 -20.14 -12.56 -6.90
CA ARG A 98 -19.96 -13.85 -6.23
C ARG A 98 -18.52 -13.95 -5.76
N ASN A 99 -18.33 -14.49 -4.55
CA ASN A 99 -17.02 -14.77 -4.00
C ASN A 99 -16.35 -15.96 -4.72
N GLU A 100 -16.03 -15.77 -5.99
CA GLU A 100 -15.46 -16.78 -6.87
C GLU A 100 -14.55 -16.11 -7.92
N THR A 101 -13.44 -16.75 -8.21
CA THR A 101 -12.56 -16.39 -9.32
C THR A 101 -12.14 -17.66 -10.08
N PRO A 102 -11.92 -17.60 -11.40
CA PRO A 102 -11.34 -18.71 -12.13
C PRO A 102 -10.02 -19.15 -11.51
N ALA A 103 -9.88 -20.43 -11.16
CA ALA A 103 -8.71 -20.91 -10.45
C ALA A 103 -7.41 -20.72 -11.27
N ARG A 104 -7.51 -20.73 -12.61
CA ARG A 104 -6.37 -20.46 -13.50
C ARG A 104 -5.77 -19.06 -13.34
N SER A 105 -6.55 -18.08 -12.88
CA SER A 105 -6.08 -16.72 -12.63
C SER A 105 -4.97 -16.69 -11.57
N LEU A 106 -5.06 -17.56 -10.56
CA LEU A 106 -4.09 -17.64 -9.48
C LEU A 106 -2.73 -18.17 -9.94
N LEU A 107 -2.67 -18.96 -11.02
CA LEU A 107 -1.40 -19.35 -11.63
C LEU A 107 -0.63 -18.14 -12.16
N ARG A 108 -1.34 -17.19 -12.79
CA ARG A 108 -0.73 -15.95 -13.29
C ARG A 108 -0.28 -15.05 -12.15
N VAL A 109 -1.15 -14.85 -11.15
CA VAL A 109 -0.83 -14.07 -9.94
C VAL A 109 0.42 -14.64 -9.24
N ALA A 110 0.51 -15.97 -9.08
CA ALA A 110 1.64 -16.63 -8.44
C ALA A 110 2.98 -16.36 -9.14
N SER A 111 2.96 -16.21 -10.47
CA SER A 111 4.14 -15.92 -11.30
C SER A 111 4.41 -14.42 -11.50
N TYR A 112 3.48 -13.55 -11.12
CA TYR A 112 3.62 -12.11 -11.36
C TYR A 112 4.63 -11.49 -10.38
N ARG A 113 5.63 -10.78 -10.89
CA ARG A 113 6.71 -10.15 -10.11
C ARG A 113 6.79 -8.64 -10.40
N PRO A 114 5.80 -7.85 -9.96
CA PRO A 114 5.79 -6.41 -10.24
C PRO A 114 6.99 -5.68 -9.61
N VAL A 115 7.47 -6.16 -8.46
CA VAL A 115 8.60 -5.56 -7.73
C VAL A 115 9.88 -5.55 -8.58
N GLU A 116 10.07 -6.51 -9.49
CA GLU A 116 11.25 -6.57 -10.37
C GLU A 116 11.29 -5.43 -11.40
N ARG A 117 10.16 -4.78 -11.68
CA ARG A 117 10.00 -3.75 -12.72
C ARG A 117 9.79 -2.34 -12.15
N LEU A 118 9.93 -2.15 -10.83
CA LEU A 118 9.69 -0.84 -10.19
C LEU A 118 10.62 0.27 -10.72
N SER A 119 11.84 -0.08 -11.11
CA SER A 119 12.80 0.86 -11.72
C SER A 119 12.34 1.40 -13.07
N ASP A 120 11.43 0.70 -13.75
CA ASP A 120 10.92 1.10 -15.07
C ASP A 120 9.83 2.18 -14.93
N ILE A 121 9.32 2.41 -13.71
CA ILE A 121 8.30 3.40 -13.42
C ILE A 121 8.96 4.78 -13.34
N ARG A 122 8.64 5.63 -14.33
CA ARG A 122 9.14 7.01 -14.46
C ARG A 122 8.16 8.06 -13.92
N ALA A 123 6.89 7.68 -13.72
CA ALA A 123 5.88 8.56 -13.15
C ALA A 123 6.11 8.74 -11.64
N PRO A 124 5.78 9.92 -11.05
CA PRO A 124 5.62 10.04 -9.61
C PRO A 124 4.72 8.92 -9.10
N THR A 125 5.13 8.24 -8.04
CA THR A 125 4.36 7.12 -7.49
C THR A 125 4.27 7.24 -5.98
N LEU A 126 3.05 7.20 -5.44
CA LEU A 126 2.78 7.07 -4.02
C LEU A 126 2.55 5.60 -3.67
N LEU A 127 3.22 5.13 -2.62
CA LEU A 127 2.90 3.90 -1.93
C LEU A 127 2.35 4.23 -0.53
N LEU A 128 1.14 3.76 -0.24
CA LEU A 128 0.52 3.87 1.08
C LEU A 128 0.64 2.51 1.77
N ALA A 129 1.27 2.48 2.95
CA ALA A 129 1.55 1.27 3.70
C ALA A 129 0.80 1.27 5.04
N GLY A 130 -0.07 0.28 5.26
CA GLY A 130 -0.73 0.06 6.54
C GLY A 130 0.19 -0.70 7.49
N THR A 131 0.52 -0.12 8.65
CA THR A 131 1.41 -0.79 9.63
C THR A 131 0.74 -1.96 10.36
N ASP A 132 -0.59 -2.05 10.30
CA ASP A 132 -1.40 -3.11 10.89
C ASP A 132 -1.95 -4.08 9.82
N ASP A 133 -1.44 -4.01 8.59
CA ASP A 133 -1.80 -4.91 7.49
C ASP A 133 -1.24 -6.34 7.72
N ALA A 134 -2.15 -7.28 7.96
CA ALA A 134 -1.83 -8.70 8.15
C ALA A 134 -1.61 -9.48 6.83
N ILE A 135 -1.97 -8.90 5.68
CA ILE A 135 -1.83 -9.52 4.35
C ILE A 135 -0.50 -9.11 3.71
N VAL A 136 -0.15 -7.83 3.74
CA VAL A 136 1.05 -7.27 3.11
C VAL A 136 1.90 -6.56 4.16
N ASP A 137 3.13 -7.03 4.33
CA ASP A 137 4.08 -6.43 5.26
C ASP A 137 4.44 -4.99 4.84
N SER A 138 4.19 -4.02 5.74
CA SER A 138 4.51 -2.61 5.52
C SER A 138 5.99 -2.36 5.21
N ASP A 139 6.91 -3.14 5.79
CA ASP A 139 8.35 -3.01 5.52
C ASP A 139 8.68 -3.39 4.07
N ALA A 140 7.93 -4.33 3.49
CA ALA A 140 8.08 -4.70 2.09
C ALA A 140 7.61 -3.59 1.15
N VAL A 141 6.56 -2.84 1.53
CA VAL A 141 6.08 -1.67 0.78
C VAL A 141 7.09 -0.53 0.86
N VAL A 142 7.64 -0.26 2.05
CA VAL A 142 8.70 0.74 2.23
C VAL A 142 9.94 0.38 1.39
N SER A 143 10.37 -0.89 1.43
CA SER A 143 11.50 -1.37 0.63
C SER A 143 11.23 -1.29 -0.88
N ALA A 144 9.97 -1.45 -1.31
CA ALA A 144 9.59 -1.26 -2.70
C ALA A 144 9.67 0.22 -3.12
N ALA A 145 9.38 1.16 -2.20
CA ALA A 145 9.48 2.59 -2.46
C ALA A 145 10.91 3.01 -2.83
N ASP A 146 11.92 2.43 -2.18
CA ASP A 146 13.33 2.70 -2.45
C ASP A 146 13.77 2.32 -3.88
N ARG A 147 13.00 1.45 -4.55
CA ARG A 147 13.26 1.02 -5.94
C ARG A 147 12.62 1.92 -6.99
N LEU A 148 11.74 2.83 -6.57
CA LEU A 148 11.06 3.77 -7.47
C LEU A 148 11.94 4.99 -7.69
N SER A 149 12.12 5.39 -8.95
CA SER A 149 12.90 6.59 -9.29
C SER A 149 12.29 7.89 -8.71
N ARG A 150 10.96 7.93 -8.58
CA ARG A 150 10.17 9.05 -8.04
C ARG A 150 9.14 8.54 -7.03
N GLY A 151 9.57 7.70 -6.10
CA GLY A 151 8.74 7.12 -5.05
C GLY A 151 8.49 8.06 -3.88
N THR A 152 7.24 8.13 -3.43
CA THR A 152 6.85 8.66 -2.12
C THR A 152 6.20 7.53 -1.34
N VAL A 153 6.57 7.37 -0.06
CA VAL A 153 5.93 6.39 0.83
C VAL A 153 5.30 7.11 2.02
N VAL A 154 4.09 6.69 2.36
CA VAL A 154 3.38 7.10 3.57
C VAL A 154 2.98 5.84 4.34
N THR A 155 3.33 5.80 5.62
CA THR A 155 2.89 4.74 6.55
C THR A 155 1.80 5.27 7.45
N MET A 156 0.76 4.47 7.71
CA MET A 156 -0.33 4.81 8.62
C MET A 156 -0.80 3.58 9.40
N PRO A 157 -1.40 3.73 10.61
CA PRO A 157 -1.92 2.63 11.41
C PRO A 157 -3.26 2.11 10.85
N ALA A 158 -3.18 1.56 9.63
CA ALA A 158 -4.29 0.99 8.90
C ALA A 158 -4.03 -0.51 8.66
N ASP A 159 -5.12 -1.27 8.56
CA ASP A 159 -5.09 -2.64 8.08
C ASP A 159 -5.31 -2.71 6.56
N HIS A 160 -5.37 -3.91 5.99
CA HIS A 160 -5.51 -4.10 4.55
C HIS A 160 -6.82 -3.53 3.96
N PHE A 161 -7.90 -3.51 4.75
CA PHE A 161 -9.25 -3.16 4.32
C PHE A 161 -9.76 -1.84 4.92
N SER A 162 -9.20 -1.39 6.04
CA SER A 162 -9.63 -0.16 6.70
C SER A 162 -9.56 1.11 5.83
N PRO A 163 -8.66 1.25 4.83
CA PRO A 163 -8.72 2.38 3.89
C PRO A 163 -9.98 2.44 3.02
N PHE A 164 -10.80 1.38 3.00
CA PHE A 164 -12.11 1.36 2.34
C PHE A 164 -13.27 1.65 3.32
N GLY A 165 -12.96 2.00 4.57
CA GLY A 165 -13.92 2.26 5.63
C GLY A 165 -13.34 3.24 6.66
N GLU A 166 -12.98 2.75 7.85
CA GLU A 166 -12.58 3.56 9.01
C GLU A 166 -11.40 4.51 8.75
N ASP A 167 -10.47 4.14 7.88
CA ASP A 167 -9.27 4.92 7.54
C ASP A 167 -9.36 5.59 6.16
N PHE A 168 -10.56 5.70 5.60
CA PHE A 168 -10.78 6.26 4.26
C PHE A 168 -10.32 7.72 4.16
N GLU A 169 -10.77 8.60 5.07
CA GLU A 169 -10.47 10.04 5.00
C GLU A 169 -8.97 10.33 5.12
N PRO A 170 -8.22 9.75 6.07
CA PRO A 170 -6.77 9.91 6.11
C PRO A 170 -6.07 9.37 4.84
N ALA A 171 -6.47 8.18 4.35
CA ALA A 171 -5.88 7.58 3.16
C ALA A 171 -6.07 8.44 1.91
N ILE A 172 -7.30 8.91 1.67
CA ILE A 172 -7.62 9.83 0.56
C ILE A 172 -6.89 11.17 0.72
N GLY A 173 -6.78 11.70 1.94
CA GLY A 173 -6.05 12.93 2.21
C GLY A 173 -4.58 12.86 1.75
N HIS A 174 -3.90 11.74 2.01
CA HIS A 174 -2.55 11.49 1.52
C HIS A 174 -2.48 11.37 0.00
N GLN A 175 -3.42 10.65 -0.62
CA GLN A 175 -3.49 10.48 -2.07
C GLN A 175 -3.72 11.82 -2.79
N LEU A 176 -4.65 12.64 -2.31
CA LEU A 176 -4.95 13.96 -2.89
C LEU A 176 -3.79 14.94 -2.73
N SER A 177 -3.14 14.95 -1.56
CA SER A 177 -1.96 15.79 -1.32
C SER A 177 -0.83 15.43 -2.30
N PHE A 178 -0.57 14.13 -2.47
CA PHE A 178 0.40 13.64 -3.43
C PHE A 178 0.04 14.01 -4.89
N LEU A 179 -1.22 13.84 -5.29
CA LEU A 179 -1.65 14.16 -6.66
C LEU A 179 -1.52 15.65 -6.96
N ARG A 180 -1.81 16.54 -6.01
CA ARG A 180 -1.60 17.99 -6.17
C ARG A 180 -0.12 18.31 -6.39
N ASP A 181 0.76 17.79 -5.53
CA ASP A 181 2.22 17.98 -5.65
C ASP A 181 2.82 17.36 -6.92
N ALA A 182 2.24 16.27 -7.42
CA ALA A 182 2.76 15.54 -8.58
C ALA A 182 2.27 16.09 -9.93
N LEU A 183 1.15 16.82 -9.96
CA LEU A 183 0.50 17.32 -11.18
C LEU A 183 0.63 18.83 -11.37
N GLU A 184 1.00 19.57 -10.33
CA GLU A 184 1.41 20.98 -10.40
C GLU A 184 2.84 21.13 -10.94
#